data_AF-A0A6J5Z0N0-F1
#
_entry.id   AF-A0A6J5Z0N0-F1
#
_cell.length_a   1.000
_cell.length_b   1.000
_cell.length_c   1.000
_cell.angle_alpha   90.00
_cell.angle_beta   90.00
_cell.angle_gamma   90.00
#
_symmetry.space_group_name_H-M   'P 1'
#
loop_
_entity.id
_entity.type
_entity.pdbx_description
1 polymer ?
#
loop_
_entity_poly.entity_id
_entity_poly.type
_entity_poly.pdbx_seq_one_letter_code
_entity_poly.pdbx_strand_id
1 'polypeptide(L)'
;MKSLHPLTWWIWSLLIVSAVISANSSWLAGFSILGATILVWRFASDAPWARTFWFSLKIGSFILVIRTFVGVLIGVPIPGTNIFTLPILPLPNWLAGIRIGGDITQERLLSSIHEGLVIVAVISLFGAAVSLTSPHKLLRVTPVVIYEFGVATVIATSALPNLVQSISRIRRARLLRGDEKPSWRSIALPLLEDSLSKSLELAAAMDARGYGVSRRRSRYRAISWRGIDSLVVAAATSLLCFSVVVFR
;
A
#
# COMPACT_ATOMS: atom_id res chain seq x y z
N MET A 1 -15.44 -0.12 -19.73
CA MET A 1 -14.13 0.31 -20.25
C MET A 1 -13.12 -0.83 -20.07
N LYS A 2 -12.30 -1.14 -21.07
CA LYS A 2 -11.29 -2.22 -20.93
C LYS A 2 -10.25 -1.80 -19.88
N SER A 3 -9.98 -2.64 -18.89
CA SER A 3 -9.07 -2.28 -17.79
C SER A 3 -7.64 -2.04 -18.28
N LEU A 4 -7.01 -0.97 -17.78
CA LEU A 4 -5.58 -0.70 -17.95
C LEU A 4 -4.71 -1.81 -17.35
N HIS A 5 -3.45 -1.82 -17.74
CA HIS A 5 -2.48 -2.75 -17.24
C HIS A 5 -2.22 -2.50 -15.73
N PRO A 6 -2.21 -3.53 -14.86
CA PRO A 6 -2.08 -3.38 -13.41
C PRO A 6 -0.84 -2.58 -12.97
N LEU A 7 0.29 -2.79 -13.64
CA LEU A 7 1.54 -2.09 -13.32
C LEU A 7 1.48 -0.59 -13.67
N THR A 8 0.58 -0.16 -14.57
CA THR A 8 0.46 1.24 -14.97
C THR A 8 0.16 2.13 -13.77
N TRP A 9 -0.77 1.72 -12.91
CA TRP A 9 -1.14 2.49 -11.72
C TRP A 9 -0.03 2.53 -10.66
N TRP A 10 0.73 1.46 -10.54
CA TRP A 10 1.88 1.40 -9.63
C TRP A 10 3.03 2.28 -10.11
N ILE A 11 3.39 2.19 -11.39
CA ILE A 11 4.42 3.02 -11.99
C ILE A 11 4.01 4.48 -11.92
N TRP A 12 2.77 4.80 -12.30
CA TRP A 12 2.21 6.15 -12.19
C TRP A 12 2.30 6.69 -10.75
N SER A 13 1.83 5.91 -9.77
CA SER A 13 1.86 6.33 -8.36
C SER A 13 3.29 6.57 -7.86
N LEU A 14 4.23 5.67 -8.17
CA LEU A 14 5.64 5.81 -7.77
C LEU A 14 6.31 7.02 -8.41
N LEU A 15 6.02 7.30 -9.69
CA LEU A 15 6.52 8.50 -10.36
C LEU A 15 5.97 9.78 -9.73
N ILE A 16 4.66 9.85 -9.46
CA ILE A 16 4.07 11.03 -8.83
C ILE A 16 4.56 11.19 -7.38
N VAL A 17 4.70 10.11 -6.61
CA VAL A 17 5.31 10.13 -5.27
C VAL A 17 6.73 10.70 -5.35
N SER A 18 7.53 10.25 -6.31
CA SER A 18 8.90 10.72 -6.48
C SER A 18 8.94 12.20 -6.83
N ALA A 19 8.03 12.68 -7.69
CA ALA A 19 7.88 14.09 -8.04
C ALA A 19 7.48 14.96 -6.83
N VAL A 20 6.53 14.49 -6.01
CA VAL A 20 6.07 15.18 -4.80
C VAL A 20 7.20 15.30 -3.78
N ILE A 21 7.99 14.23 -3.58
CA ILE A 21 9.12 14.23 -2.66
C ILE A 21 10.24 15.14 -3.18
N SER A 22 10.59 15.07 -4.48
CA SER A 22 11.68 15.87 -5.03
C SER A 22 11.39 17.37 -5.04
N ALA A 23 10.15 17.75 -5.33
CA ALA A 23 9.78 19.16 -5.39
C ALA A 23 9.52 19.80 -4.01
N ASN A 24 9.28 18.97 -2.98
CA ASN A 24 8.96 19.41 -1.62
C ASN A 24 7.97 20.59 -1.57
N SER A 25 6.89 20.50 -2.35
CA SER A 25 5.91 21.59 -2.54
C SER A 25 4.50 21.13 -2.20
N SER A 26 3.82 21.87 -1.32
CA SER A 26 2.43 21.59 -0.94
C SER A 26 1.43 21.69 -2.08
N TRP A 27 1.66 22.57 -3.05
CA TRP A 27 0.77 22.68 -4.20
C TRP A 27 0.79 21.43 -5.05
N LEU A 28 1.98 20.90 -5.35
CA LEU A 28 2.10 19.62 -6.06
C LEU A 28 1.49 18.46 -5.27
N ALA A 29 1.70 18.42 -3.95
CA ALA A 29 1.07 17.41 -3.09
C ALA A 29 -0.46 17.50 -3.14
N GLY A 30 -1.04 18.71 -3.04
CA GLY A 30 -2.48 18.93 -3.13
C GLY A 30 -3.07 18.53 -4.48
N PHE A 31 -2.46 18.97 -5.59
CA PHE A 31 -2.89 18.57 -6.94
C PHE A 31 -2.78 17.06 -7.17
N SER A 32 -1.76 16.42 -6.60
CA SER A 32 -1.59 14.96 -6.69
C SER A 32 -2.69 14.21 -5.95
N ILE A 33 -3.11 14.67 -4.76
CA ILE A 33 -4.24 14.10 -4.01
C ILE A 33 -5.54 14.25 -4.80
N LEU A 34 -5.79 15.44 -5.37
CA LEU A 34 -6.98 15.70 -6.18
C LEU A 34 -7.01 14.82 -7.44
N GLY A 35 -5.88 14.74 -8.17
CA GLY A 35 -5.74 13.88 -9.34
C GLY A 35 -5.96 12.41 -9.01
N ALA A 36 -5.37 11.92 -7.92
CA ALA A 36 -5.59 10.56 -7.43
C ALA A 36 -7.06 10.30 -7.07
N THR A 37 -7.73 11.26 -6.43
CA THR A 37 -9.16 11.18 -6.08
C THR A 37 -10.03 11.07 -7.32
N ILE A 38 -9.78 11.91 -8.33
CA ILE A 38 -10.52 11.87 -9.60
C ILE A 38 -10.30 10.53 -10.32
N LEU A 39 -9.05 10.05 -10.37
CA LEU A 39 -8.74 8.77 -11.00
C LEU A 39 -9.42 7.59 -10.31
N VAL A 40 -9.37 7.54 -8.97
CA VAL A 40 -10.06 6.50 -8.18
C VAL A 40 -11.57 6.57 -8.41
N TRP A 41 -12.16 7.75 -8.34
CA TRP A 41 -13.60 7.92 -8.57
C TRP A 41 -14.03 7.47 -9.97
N ARG A 42 -13.18 7.67 -10.99
CA ARG A 42 -13.51 7.34 -12.38
C ARG A 42 -13.20 5.89 -12.78
N PHE A 43 -12.13 5.31 -12.25
CA PHE A 43 -11.57 4.05 -12.73
C PHE A 43 -11.58 2.90 -11.71
N ALA A 44 -11.90 3.15 -10.43
CA ALA A 44 -11.99 2.08 -9.46
C ALA A 44 -13.21 1.17 -9.74
N SER A 45 -12.99 -0.15 -9.60
CA SER A 45 -14.06 -1.14 -9.71
C SER A 45 -14.86 -1.25 -8.42
N ASP A 46 -16.11 -1.74 -8.47
CA ASP A 46 -16.98 -1.99 -7.30
C ASP A 46 -16.54 -3.15 -6.38
N ALA A 47 -15.26 -3.21 -6.08
CA ALA A 47 -14.64 -4.29 -5.32
C ALA A 47 -14.16 -3.80 -3.94
N PRO A 48 -13.96 -4.70 -2.96
CA PRO A 48 -13.57 -4.30 -1.61
C PRO A 48 -12.29 -3.45 -1.55
N TRP A 49 -11.31 -3.75 -2.41
CA TRP A 49 -10.04 -3.01 -2.46
C TRP A 49 -10.20 -1.56 -2.92
N ALA A 50 -11.27 -1.21 -3.65
CA ALA A 50 -11.52 0.17 -4.08
C ALA A 50 -11.80 1.13 -2.92
N ARG A 51 -12.18 0.60 -1.75
CA ARG A 51 -12.37 1.39 -0.53
C ARG A 51 -11.06 1.80 0.14
N THR A 52 -9.94 1.18 -0.26
CA THR A 52 -8.61 1.42 0.34
C THR A 52 -8.18 2.88 0.20
N PHE A 53 -8.51 3.54 -0.93
CA PHE A 53 -8.17 4.95 -1.13
C PHE A 53 -8.86 5.87 -0.13
N TRP A 54 -10.17 5.70 0.08
CA TRP A 54 -10.92 6.48 1.06
C TRP A 54 -10.42 6.25 2.49
N PHE A 55 -10.02 5.02 2.81
CA PHE A 55 -9.40 4.72 4.08
C PHE A 55 -8.02 5.39 4.23
N SER A 56 -7.23 5.40 3.15
CA SER A 56 -5.92 6.05 3.10
C SER A 56 -6.04 7.57 3.29
N LEU A 57 -7.06 8.22 2.71
CA LEU A 57 -7.35 9.63 2.95
C LEU A 57 -7.75 9.93 4.40
N LYS A 58 -8.58 9.07 5.01
CA LYS A 58 -8.96 9.22 6.42
C LYS A 58 -7.74 9.10 7.34
N ILE A 59 -6.90 8.10 7.11
CA ILE A 59 -5.64 7.92 7.84
C ILE A 59 -4.71 9.12 7.59
N GLY A 60 -4.55 9.55 6.34
CA GLY A 60 -3.73 10.70 5.99
C GLY A 60 -4.19 11.97 6.70
N SER A 61 -5.49 12.25 6.70
CA SER A 61 -6.07 13.40 7.43
C SER A 61 -5.80 13.32 8.94
N PHE A 62 -5.97 12.14 9.54
CA PHE A 62 -5.65 11.93 10.94
C PHE A 62 -4.16 12.16 11.24
N ILE A 63 -3.26 11.65 10.39
CA ILE A 63 -1.81 11.86 10.50
C ILE A 63 -1.48 13.34 10.32
N LEU A 64 -2.13 14.06 9.41
CA LEU A 64 -1.92 15.49 9.20
C LEU A 64 -2.22 16.30 10.45
N VAL A 65 -3.32 15.99 11.15
CA VAL A 65 -3.70 16.66 12.40
C VAL A 65 -2.65 16.40 13.47
N ILE A 66 -2.29 15.13 13.70
CA ILE A 66 -1.27 14.77 14.71
C ILE A 66 0.08 15.39 14.37
N ARG A 67 0.51 15.31 13.11
CA ARG A 67 1.81 15.82 12.66
C ARG A 67 1.87 17.33 12.76
N THR A 68 0.80 18.04 12.42
CA THR A 68 0.70 19.50 12.61
C THR A 68 0.77 19.86 14.09
N PHE A 69 0.01 19.15 14.93
CA PHE A 69 0.01 19.38 16.37
C PHE A 69 1.41 19.16 16.99
N VAL A 70 2.05 18.04 16.68
CA VAL A 70 3.40 17.73 17.14
C VAL A 70 4.43 18.71 16.59
N GLY A 71 4.31 19.09 15.31
CA GLY A 71 5.21 20.04 14.66
C GLY A 71 5.16 21.43 15.30
N VAL A 72 3.97 21.88 15.69
CA VAL A 72 3.77 23.16 16.39
C VAL A 72 4.23 23.08 17.84
N LEU A 73 4.01 21.96 18.53
CA LEU A 73 4.30 21.83 19.96
C LEU A 73 5.78 21.57 20.29
N ILE A 74 6.50 20.81 19.44
CA ILE A 74 7.87 20.32 19.71
C ILE A 74 8.91 21.01 18.79
N GLY A 75 8.45 21.81 17.83
CA GLY A 75 9.30 22.37 16.77
C GLY A 75 10.22 23.52 17.20
N VAL A 76 11.19 23.80 16.34
CA VAL A 76 12.01 25.02 16.44
C VAL A 76 11.10 26.24 16.16
N PRO A 77 11.09 27.28 17.01
CA PRO A 77 10.29 28.46 16.77
C PRO A 77 10.77 29.17 15.50
N ILE A 78 9.83 29.41 14.59
CA ILE A 78 10.07 30.21 13.39
C ILE A 78 9.65 31.64 13.71
N PRO A 79 10.54 32.64 13.63
CA PRO A 79 10.20 34.02 13.93
C PRO A 79 9.12 34.52 12.96
N GLY A 80 8.12 35.22 13.48
CA GLY A 80 6.99 35.66 12.69
C GLY A 80 5.82 36.15 13.54
N THR A 81 4.62 35.98 13.02
CA THR A 81 3.39 36.47 13.64
C THR A 81 2.87 35.52 14.71
N ASN A 82 2.95 35.97 15.97
CA ASN A 82 2.50 35.19 17.13
C ASN A 82 0.97 35.15 17.21
N ILE A 83 0.41 33.94 17.25
CA ILE A 83 -1.02 33.71 17.42
C ILE A 83 -1.33 33.37 18.88
N PHE A 84 -0.52 32.51 19.50
CA PHE A 84 -0.76 32.03 20.86
C PHE A 84 0.57 31.69 21.55
N THR A 85 0.65 31.86 22.86
CA THR A 85 1.84 31.52 23.64
C THR A 85 1.50 30.42 24.65
N LEU A 86 2.18 29.29 24.53
CA LEU A 86 2.09 28.18 25.49
C LEU A 86 3.21 28.30 26.53
N PRO A 87 2.93 27.93 27.80
CA PRO A 87 3.98 27.86 28.82
C PRO A 87 5.07 26.88 28.39
N ILE A 88 6.31 27.30 28.55
CA ILE A 88 7.48 26.52 28.15
C ILE A 88 7.76 25.50 29.25
N LEU A 89 7.78 24.22 28.90
CA LEU A 89 8.17 23.18 29.85
C LEU A 89 9.70 23.18 30.02
N PRO A 90 10.22 23.29 31.26
CA PRO A 90 11.65 23.17 31.50
C PRO A 90 12.07 21.72 31.24
N LEU A 91 12.89 21.51 30.22
CA LEU A 91 13.38 20.20 29.85
C LEU A 91 14.75 19.94 30.49
N PRO A 92 15.06 18.69 30.86
CA PRO A 92 16.37 18.33 31.41
C PRO A 92 17.51 18.68 30.43
N ASN A 93 18.71 18.92 30.95
CA ASN A 93 19.87 19.34 30.16
C ASN A 93 20.28 18.36 29.02
N TRP A 94 19.88 17.10 29.08
CA TRP A 94 20.10 16.12 28.00
C TRP A 94 19.16 16.31 26.79
N LEU A 95 18.13 17.16 26.93
CA LEU A 95 17.15 17.55 25.91
C LEU A 95 17.33 19.02 25.45
N ALA A 96 18.50 19.62 25.67
CA ALA A 96 18.80 21.05 25.48
C ALA A 96 18.62 21.62 24.05
N GLY A 97 18.12 20.84 23.08
CA GLY A 97 17.80 21.29 21.72
C GLY A 97 16.32 21.18 21.33
N ILE A 98 15.47 20.66 22.21
CA ILE A 98 14.03 20.50 21.96
C ILE A 98 13.29 21.42 22.93
N ARG A 99 12.34 22.20 22.43
CA ARG A 99 11.45 23.02 23.26
C ARG A 99 10.04 22.46 23.10
N ILE A 100 9.38 22.17 24.23
CA ILE A 100 7.97 21.79 24.24
C ILE A 100 7.17 23.02 24.67
N GLY A 101 6.29 23.49 23.79
CA GLY A 101 5.51 24.71 23.97
C GLY A 101 6.24 25.97 23.51
N GLY A 102 5.78 27.14 23.99
CA GLY A 102 6.25 28.44 23.53
C GLY A 102 5.32 29.11 22.52
N ASP A 103 5.90 30.02 21.75
CA ASP A 103 5.15 30.87 20.83
C ASP A 103 4.74 30.09 19.58
N ILE A 104 3.43 29.96 19.36
CA ILE A 104 2.84 29.39 18.16
C ILE A 104 2.74 30.52 17.13
N THR A 105 3.63 30.47 16.13
CA THR A 105 3.62 31.40 15.00
C THR A 105 2.81 30.88 13.82
N GLN A 106 2.23 31.79 13.05
CA GLN A 106 1.51 31.46 11.82
C GLN A 106 2.41 30.73 10.82
N GLU A 107 3.66 31.14 10.73
CA GLU A 107 4.68 30.59 9.86
C GLU A 107 5.01 29.14 10.24
N ARG A 108 5.05 28.82 11.54
CA ARG A 108 5.25 27.45 12.02
C ARG A 108 4.06 26.55 11.73
N LEU A 109 2.84 27.07 11.88
CA LEU A 109 1.62 26.35 11.53
C LEU A 109 1.60 26.01 10.03
N LEU A 110 1.83 27.01 9.17
CA LEU A 110 1.87 26.81 7.72
C LEU A 110 2.99 25.85 7.30
N SER A 111 4.19 25.99 7.89
CA SER A 111 5.31 25.07 7.67
C SER A 111 4.93 23.64 8.04
N SER A 112 4.33 23.42 9.21
CA SER A 112 3.95 22.07 9.70
C SER A 112 2.84 21.44 8.86
N ILE A 113 1.86 22.24 8.42
CA ILE A 113 0.81 21.80 7.49
C ILE A 113 1.41 21.44 6.14
N HIS A 114 2.33 22.26 5.62
CA HIS A 114 2.95 22.06 4.32
C HIS A 114 3.67 20.70 4.27
N GLU A 115 4.53 20.52 5.26
CA GLU A 115 5.22 19.30 5.58
C GLU A 115 4.24 18.11 5.69
N GLY A 116 3.15 18.29 6.44
CA GLY A 116 2.04 17.34 6.62
C GLY A 116 1.43 16.87 5.31
N LEU A 117 1.13 17.82 4.43
CA LEU A 117 0.45 17.59 3.17
C LEU A 117 1.23 16.65 2.25
N VAL A 118 2.57 16.74 2.26
CA VAL A 118 3.46 15.83 1.52
C VAL A 118 3.26 14.38 1.97
N ILE A 119 3.20 14.12 3.29
CA ILE A 119 2.95 12.76 3.82
C ILE A 119 1.57 12.26 3.40
N VAL A 120 0.54 13.11 3.50
CA VAL A 120 -0.82 12.76 3.08
C VAL A 120 -0.86 12.41 1.60
N ALA A 121 -0.16 13.17 0.76
CA ALA A 121 -0.09 12.90 -0.67
C ALA A 121 0.55 11.54 -0.97
N VAL A 122 1.69 11.24 -0.34
CA VAL A 122 2.35 9.93 -0.51
C VAL A 122 1.43 8.78 -0.10
N ILE A 123 0.80 8.86 1.08
CA ILE A 123 -0.14 7.84 1.56
C ILE A 123 -1.32 7.68 0.59
N SER A 124 -1.86 8.80 0.11
CA SER A 124 -3.02 8.80 -0.80
C SER A 124 -2.67 8.20 -2.16
N LEU A 125 -1.48 8.47 -2.71
CA LEU A 125 -1.01 7.92 -3.97
C LEU A 125 -0.81 6.40 -3.90
N PHE A 126 -0.24 5.89 -2.81
CA PHE A 126 -0.17 4.44 -2.58
C PHE A 126 -1.57 3.83 -2.41
N GLY A 127 -2.44 4.48 -1.64
CA GLY A 127 -3.84 4.09 -1.49
C GLY A 127 -4.57 4.01 -2.83
N ALA A 128 -4.29 4.96 -3.75
CA ALA A 128 -4.86 4.99 -5.09
C ALA A 128 -4.35 3.82 -5.94
N ALA A 129 -3.03 3.54 -5.91
CA ALA A 129 -2.45 2.40 -6.63
C ALA A 129 -3.09 1.07 -6.22
N VAL A 130 -3.28 0.85 -4.90
CA VAL A 130 -3.93 -0.36 -4.36
C VAL A 130 -5.41 -0.39 -4.75
N SER A 131 -6.11 0.74 -4.67
CA SER A 131 -7.53 0.86 -5.01
C SER A 131 -7.83 0.60 -6.49
N LEU A 132 -6.95 1.05 -7.37
CA LEU A 132 -7.08 0.91 -8.83
C LEU A 132 -6.58 -0.44 -9.35
N THR A 133 -5.86 -1.21 -8.52
CA THR A 133 -5.22 -2.46 -8.93
C THR A 133 -5.87 -3.68 -8.30
N SER A 134 -6.33 -4.61 -9.13
CA SER A 134 -6.79 -5.92 -8.65
C SER A 134 -5.60 -6.80 -8.23
N PRO A 135 -5.60 -7.38 -7.01
CA PRO A 135 -4.52 -8.26 -6.54
C PRO A 135 -4.27 -9.46 -7.47
N HIS A 136 -5.34 -10.09 -7.95
CA HIS A 136 -5.25 -11.21 -8.89
C HIS A 136 -4.67 -10.82 -10.24
N LYS A 137 -4.87 -9.57 -10.69
CA LYS A 137 -4.27 -9.10 -11.94
C LYS A 137 -2.79 -8.82 -11.74
N LEU A 138 -2.39 -8.22 -10.61
CA LEU A 138 -0.99 -7.96 -10.28
C LEU A 138 -0.17 -9.27 -10.30
N LEU A 139 -0.67 -10.32 -9.66
CA LEU A 139 -0.05 -11.66 -9.64
C LEU A 139 0.12 -12.30 -11.03
N ARG A 140 -0.71 -11.91 -12.01
CA ARG A 140 -0.59 -12.44 -13.39
C ARG A 140 0.49 -11.75 -14.21
N VAL A 141 0.89 -10.54 -13.82
CA VAL A 141 1.90 -9.77 -14.55
C VAL A 141 3.27 -9.80 -13.87
N THR A 142 3.46 -10.63 -12.85
CA THR A 142 4.78 -10.83 -12.27
C THR A 142 5.76 -11.37 -13.32
N PRO A 143 7.02 -10.88 -13.34
CA PRO A 143 8.04 -11.34 -14.28
C PRO A 143 8.29 -12.85 -14.22
N VAL A 144 8.68 -13.44 -15.34
CA VAL A 144 9.00 -14.88 -15.43
C VAL A 144 10.31 -15.22 -14.69
N VAL A 145 11.18 -14.25 -14.44
CA VAL A 145 12.42 -14.45 -13.65
C VAL A 145 12.11 -14.92 -12.23
N ILE A 146 10.94 -14.54 -11.71
CA ILE A 146 10.39 -15.01 -10.43
C ILE A 146 9.26 -16.02 -10.66
N TYR A 147 9.25 -16.77 -11.76
CA TYR A 147 8.15 -17.68 -12.10
C TYR A 147 7.90 -18.73 -11.01
N GLU A 148 8.97 -19.30 -10.46
CA GLU A 148 8.88 -20.28 -9.37
C GLU A 148 8.24 -19.66 -8.13
N PHE A 149 8.68 -18.46 -7.75
CA PHE A 149 8.06 -17.67 -6.68
C PHE A 149 6.60 -17.30 -7.00
N GLY A 150 6.29 -16.94 -8.24
CA GLY A 150 4.95 -16.58 -8.70
C GLY A 150 3.99 -17.76 -8.64
N VAL A 151 4.42 -18.94 -9.11
CA VAL A 151 3.65 -20.18 -9.00
C VAL A 151 3.43 -20.55 -7.54
N ALA A 152 4.48 -20.53 -6.71
CA ALA A 152 4.36 -20.79 -5.28
C ALA A 152 3.37 -19.82 -4.61
N THR A 153 3.43 -18.53 -4.94
CA THR A 153 2.52 -17.50 -4.41
C THR A 153 1.08 -17.73 -4.87
N VAL A 154 0.87 -18.06 -6.13
CA VAL A 154 -0.47 -18.35 -6.68
C VAL A 154 -1.06 -19.60 -6.03
N ILE A 155 -0.27 -20.67 -5.87
CA ILE A 155 -0.67 -21.90 -5.17
C ILE A 155 -0.99 -21.60 -3.70
N ALA A 156 -0.14 -20.86 -3.00
CA ALA A 156 -0.37 -20.47 -1.61
C ALA A 156 -1.66 -19.65 -1.45
N THR A 157 -1.87 -18.68 -2.34
CA THR A 157 -3.07 -17.82 -2.34
C THR A 157 -4.33 -18.63 -2.64
N SER A 158 -4.28 -19.61 -3.55
CA SER A 158 -5.43 -20.46 -3.88
C SER A 158 -5.70 -21.55 -2.83
N ALA A 159 -4.68 -21.97 -2.07
CA ALA A 159 -4.80 -22.93 -0.98
C ALA A 159 -5.39 -22.30 0.30
N LEU A 160 -5.27 -20.98 0.47
CA LEU A 160 -5.69 -20.28 1.68
C LEU A 160 -7.18 -20.50 2.04
N PRO A 161 -8.16 -20.40 1.11
CA PRO A 161 -9.55 -20.73 1.40
C PRO A 161 -9.73 -22.19 1.87
N ASN A 162 -9.00 -23.13 1.27
CA ASN A 162 -9.06 -24.56 1.62
C ASN A 162 -8.48 -24.82 3.01
N LEU A 163 -7.44 -24.11 3.41
CA LEU A 163 -6.85 -24.17 4.76
C LEU A 163 -7.85 -23.68 5.81
N VAL A 164 -8.51 -22.54 5.57
CA VAL A 164 -9.54 -22.00 6.48
C VAL A 164 -10.68 -23.01 6.67
N GLN A 165 -11.16 -23.61 5.58
CA GLN A 165 -12.18 -24.65 5.64
C GLN A 165 -11.71 -25.87 6.44
N SER A 166 -10.47 -26.33 6.22
CA SER A 166 -9.91 -27.49 6.92
C SER A 166 -9.75 -27.22 8.41
N ILE A 167 -9.25 -26.05 8.80
CA ILE A 167 -9.22 -25.61 10.21
C ILE A 167 -10.63 -25.66 10.82
N SER A 168 -11.64 -25.13 10.12
CA SER A 168 -13.02 -25.13 10.62
C SER A 168 -13.59 -26.55 10.80
N ARG A 169 -13.29 -27.46 9.86
CA ARG A 169 -13.71 -28.87 9.91
C ARG A 169 -13.05 -29.59 11.09
N ILE A 170 -11.74 -29.43 11.27
CA ILE A 170 -11.00 -30.08 12.36
C ILE A 170 -11.46 -29.53 13.72
N ARG A 171 -11.70 -28.21 13.84
CA ARG A 171 -12.29 -27.62 15.07
C ARG A 171 -13.64 -28.23 15.40
N ARG A 172 -14.56 -28.32 14.43
CA ARG A 172 -15.88 -28.92 14.63
C ARG A 172 -15.80 -30.40 15.02
N ALA A 173 -14.95 -31.17 14.35
CA ALA A 173 -14.76 -32.58 14.67
C ALA A 173 -14.26 -32.80 16.10
N ARG A 174 -13.42 -31.90 16.62
CA ARG A 174 -12.97 -31.96 18.03
C ARG A 174 -14.04 -31.58 19.04
N LEU A 175 -14.81 -30.54 18.76
CA LEU A 175 -15.95 -30.17 19.60
C LEU A 175 -16.94 -31.35 19.74
N LEU A 176 -17.20 -32.07 18.63
CA LEU A 176 -18.06 -33.27 18.64
C LEU A 176 -17.45 -34.45 19.42
N ARG A 177 -16.13 -34.47 19.65
CA ARG A 177 -15.44 -35.46 20.49
C ARG A 177 -15.38 -35.06 21.98
N GLY A 178 -16.06 -33.99 22.36
CA GLY A 178 -16.07 -33.48 23.74
C GLY A 178 -14.88 -32.59 24.10
N ASP A 179 -14.06 -32.19 23.14
CA ASP A 179 -12.94 -31.28 23.37
C ASP A 179 -13.42 -29.82 23.27
N GLU A 180 -13.88 -29.27 24.40
CA GLU A 180 -14.48 -27.93 24.49
C GLU A 180 -13.48 -26.79 24.17
N LYS A 181 -12.19 -27.00 24.46
CA LYS A 181 -11.12 -26.02 24.24
C LYS A 181 -9.93 -26.69 23.55
N PRO A 182 -10.06 -26.95 22.24
CA PRO A 182 -9.05 -27.70 21.54
C PRO A 182 -7.69 -27.01 21.55
N SER A 183 -6.68 -27.73 22.03
CA SER A 183 -5.29 -27.28 22.04
C SER A 183 -4.78 -26.95 20.63
N TRP A 184 -3.87 -25.99 20.51
CA TRP A 184 -3.30 -25.61 19.21
C TRP A 184 -2.67 -26.83 18.50
N ARG A 185 -2.00 -27.73 19.25
CA ARG A 185 -1.34 -28.92 18.71
C ARG A 185 -2.34 -29.89 18.08
N SER A 186 -3.52 -30.04 18.69
CA SER A 186 -4.56 -30.93 18.18
C SER A 186 -5.19 -30.38 16.90
N ILE A 187 -4.94 -29.12 16.54
CA ILE A 187 -5.31 -28.50 15.26
C ILE A 187 -4.18 -28.55 14.26
N ALA A 188 -2.97 -28.19 14.70
CA ALA A 188 -1.83 -28.09 13.82
C ALA A 188 -1.46 -29.45 13.22
N LEU A 189 -1.41 -30.52 14.02
CA LEU A 189 -0.94 -31.82 13.53
C LEU A 189 -1.85 -32.39 12.41
N PRO A 190 -3.19 -32.48 12.56
CA PRO A 190 -4.05 -32.94 11.47
C PRO A 190 -4.09 -31.97 10.28
N LEU A 191 -3.93 -30.66 10.53
CA LEU A 191 -3.87 -29.68 9.46
C LEU A 191 -2.60 -29.84 8.63
N LEU A 192 -1.47 -30.14 9.27
CA LEU A 192 -0.20 -30.41 8.60
C LEU A 192 -0.29 -31.68 7.77
N GLU A 193 -0.86 -32.76 8.31
CA GLU A 193 -1.10 -34.01 7.58
C GLU A 193 -1.98 -33.80 6.33
N ASP A 194 -3.12 -33.11 6.49
CA ASP A 194 -4.03 -32.78 5.38
C ASP A 194 -3.34 -31.88 4.34
N SER A 195 -2.54 -30.91 4.78
CA SER A 195 -1.80 -30.00 3.89
C SER A 195 -0.67 -30.72 3.15
N LEU A 196 0.05 -31.63 3.81
CA LEU A 196 1.10 -32.44 3.19
C LEU A 196 0.52 -33.37 2.14
N SER A 197 -0.57 -34.07 2.46
CA SER A 197 -1.27 -34.96 1.53
C SER A 197 -1.72 -34.21 0.27
N LYS A 198 -2.36 -33.04 0.44
CA LYS A 198 -2.77 -32.18 -0.68
C LYS A 198 -1.59 -31.64 -1.49
N SER A 199 -0.46 -31.33 -0.84
CA SER A 199 0.72 -30.85 -1.55
C SER A 199 1.34 -31.95 -2.43
N LEU A 200 1.35 -33.20 -1.97
CA LEU A 200 1.80 -34.37 -2.73
C LEU A 200 0.87 -34.66 -3.91
N GLU A 201 -0.44 -34.63 -3.70
CA GLU A 201 -1.42 -34.79 -4.78
C GLU A 201 -1.29 -33.69 -5.84
N LEU A 202 -1.12 -32.43 -5.41
CA LEU A 202 -0.92 -31.31 -6.32
C LEU A 202 0.39 -31.45 -7.11
N ALA A 203 1.48 -31.87 -6.46
CA ALA A 203 2.76 -32.12 -7.11
C ALA A 203 2.64 -33.23 -8.17
N ALA A 204 2.04 -34.37 -7.83
CA ALA A 204 1.79 -35.46 -8.78
C ALA A 204 0.93 -35.01 -9.97
N ALA A 205 -0.12 -34.22 -9.72
CA ALA A 205 -0.96 -33.65 -10.77
C ALA A 205 -0.23 -32.61 -11.65
N MET A 206 0.73 -31.87 -11.09
CA MET A 206 1.57 -30.93 -11.83
C MET A 206 2.55 -31.69 -12.74
N ASP A 207 3.22 -32.72 -12.22
CA ASP A 207 4.16 -33.56 -12.98
C ASP A 207 3.46 -34.30 -14.13
N ALA A 208 2.28 -34.87 -13.88
CA ALA A 208 1.47 -35.53 -14.92
C ALA A 208 1.06 -34.58 -16.06
N ARG A 209 0.97 -33.27 -15.77
CA ARG A 209 0.68 -32.22 -16.78
C ARG A 209 1.94 -31.64 -17.42
N GLY A 210 3.11 -32.17 -17.10
CA GLY A 210 4.39 -31.70 -17.64
C GLY A 210 4.81 -30.32 -17.12
N TYR A 211 4.36 -29.91 -15.92
CA TYR A 211 4.94 -28.73 -15.28
C TYR A 211 6.44 -28.94 -15.07
N GLY A 212 7.26 -27.95 -15.42
CA GLY A 212 8.72 -28.02 -15.26
C GLY A 212 9.48 -28.46 -16.51
N VAL A 213 8.83 -29.17 -17.45
CA VAL A 213 9.49 -29.73 -18.64
C VAL A 213 10.04 -28.66 -19.61
N SER A 214 9.37 -27.51 -19.72
CA SER A 214 9.82 -26.40 -20.57
C SER A 214 9.82 -25.05 -19.83
N ARG A 215 10.88 -24.27 -20.09
CA ARG A 215 10.97 -22.86 -19.68
C ARG A 215 10.12 -21.93 -20.57
N ARG A 216 9.79 -22.35 -21.80
CA ARG A 216 8.90 -21.60 -22.70
C ARG A 216 7.46 -22.02 -22.43
N ARG A 217 6.68 -21.14 -21.80
CA ARG A 217 5.26 -21.38 -21.46
C ARG A 217 4.38 -20.30 -22.07
N SER A 218 3.23 -20.70 -22.61
CA SER A 218 2.19 -19.78 -23.01
C SER A 218 1.35 -19.35 -21.79
N ARG A 219 0.77 -18.14 -21.84
CA ARG A 219 -0.12 -17.63 -20.79
C ARG A 219 -1.56 -17.64 -21.29
N TYR A 220 -2.43 -18.46 -20.69
CA TYR A 220 -3.83 -18.60 -21.11
C TYR A 220 -4.62 -17.28 -21.09
N ARG A 221 -4.35 -16.40 -20.12
CA ARG A 221 -5.01 -15.09 -19.98
C ARG A 221 -4.00 -13.97 -19.79
N ALA A 222 -3.17 -13.76 -20.81
CA ALA A 222 -2.17 -12.71 -20.82
C ALA A 222 -2.82 -11.32 -20.75
N ILE A 223 -2.25 -10.44 -19.94
CA ILE A 223 -2.57 -9.02 -19.91
C ILE A 223 -1.46 -8.33 -20.70
N SER A 224 -1.79 -7.74 -21.84
CA SER A 224 -0.83 -7.02 -22.67
C SER A 224 -0.78 -5.54 -22.28
N TRP A 225 0.42 -4.97 -22.40
CA TRP A 225 0.65 -3.54 -22.31
C TRP A 225 0.05 -2.83 -23.53
N ARG A 226 -0.67 -1.72 -23.33
CA ARG A 226 -1.32 -0.96 -24.40
C ARG A 226 -0.72 0.42 -24.55
N GLY A 227 -0.96 1.07 -25.70
CA GLY A 227 -0.49 2.44 -25.93
C GLY A 227 -0.99 3.46 -24.90
N ILE A 228 -2.20 3.28 -24.38
CA ILE A 228 -2.75 4.14 -23.31
C ILE A 228 -1.94 3.98 -22.02
N ASP A 229 -1.45 2.78 -21.70
CA ASP A 229 -0.60 2.56 -20.53
C ASP A 229 0.71 3.35 -20.66
N SER A 230 1.32 3.32 -21.84
CA SER A 230 2.52 4.11 -22.13
C SER A 230 2.27 5.62 -22.02
N LEU A 231 1.11 6.10 -22.47
CA LEU A 231 0.75 7.52 -22.40
C LEU A 231 0.61 7.97 -20.95
N VAL A 232 -0.08 7.19 -20.10
CA VAL A 232 -0.22 7.49 -18.67
C VAL A 232 1.14 7.53 -17.97
N VAL A 233 2.02 6.58 -18.26
CA VAL A 233 3.39 6.56 -17.70
C VAL A 233 4.19 7.74 -18.22
N ALA A 234 4.15 8.04 -19.52
CA ALA A 234 4.86 9.18 -20.11
C ALA A 234 4.42 10.52 -19.51
N ALA A 235 3.11 10.69 -19.27
CA ALA A 235 2.58 11.89 -18.61
C ALA A 235 3.04 12.02 -17.15
N ALA A 236 3.15 10.92 -16.41
CA ALA A 236 3.70 10.96 -15.05
C ALA A 236 5.21 11.25 -15.05
N THR A 237 5.95 10.68 -15.99
CA THR A 237 7.40 10.93 -16.15
C THR A 237 7.68 12.37 -16.55
N SER A 238 6.88 12.95 -17.45
CA SER A 238 7.04 14.36 -17.83
C SER A 238 6.75 15.30 -16.65
N LEU A 239 5.73 14.99 -15.84
CA LEU A 239 5.43 15.74 -14.62
C LEU A 239 6.58 15.64 -13.60
N LEU A 240 7.16 14.46 -13.41
CA LEU A 240 8.34 14.29 -12.57
C LEU A 240 9.51 15.13 -13.09
N CYS A 241 9.84 15.02 -14.38
CA CYS A 241 10.93 15.77 -14.98
C CYS A 241 10.73 17.29 -14.82
N PHE A 242 9.51 17.76 -15.11
CA PHE A 242 9.14 19.17 -14.92
C PHE A 242 9.30 19.60 -13.45
N SER A 243 8.84 18.79 -12.51
CA SER A 243 8.99 19.10 -11.08
C SER A 243 10.45 19.20 -10.63
N VAL A 244 11.33 18.36 -11.17
CA VAL A 244 12.76 18.40 -10.86
C VAL A 244 13.44 19.63 -11.49
N VAL A 245 13.00 20.07 -12.67
CA VAL A 245 13.56 21.27 -13.33
C VAL A 245 13.10 22.56 -12.66
N VAL A 246 11.85 22.63 -12.20
CA VAL A 246 11.28 23.86 -11.63
C VAL A 246 11.70 24.11 -10.18
N PHE A 247 11.89 23.05 -9.38
CA PHE A 247 12.15 23.15 -7.94
C PHE A 247 13.60 22.89 -7.53
N ARG A 248 14.52 22.84 -8.49
CA ARG A 248 15.97 22.72 -8.27
C ARG A 248 16.65 24.07 -8.37
#